data_AF-A0A916SPR3-F1
#
_entry.id   AF-A0A916SPR3-F1
#
_cell.length_a   1.000
_cell.length_b   1.000
_cell.length_c   1.000
_cell.angle_alpha   90.00
_cell.angle_beta   90.00
_cell.angle_gamma   90.00
#
_symmetry.space_group_name_H-M   'P 1'
#
loop_
_entity.id
_entity.type
_entity.pdbx_description
1 polymer ?
#
loop_
_entity_poly.entity_id
_entity_poly.type
_entity_poly.pdbx_seq_one_letter_code
_entity_poly.pdbx_strand_id
1 'polypeptide(L)' 'MVPGTTLRDAVNGCERQSIIQALAAHQSNWAQAARQLGVNASNLHKLARRLGLKA' A
#
# COMPACT_ATOMS: atom_id res chain seq x y z
N MET A 1 -4.40 20.10 -17.39
CA MET A 1 -3.12 20.16 -16.64
C MET A 1 -3.35 19.49 -15.31
N VAL A 2 -3.01 18.20 -15.18
CA VAL A 2 -3.01 17.54 -13.86
C VAL A 2 -1.95 18.26 -13.02
N PRO A 3 -2.30 18.84 -11.86
CA PRO A 3 -1.29 19.45 -11.00
C PRO A 3 -0.24 18.39 -10.72
N GLY A 4 1.03 18.72 -10.98
CA GLY A 4 2.13 17.75 -10.90
C GLY A 4 2.11 17.07 -9.53
N THR A 5 1.61 15.84 -9.50
CA THR A 5 1.67 14.99 -8.32
C THR A 5 3.13 14.87 -7.99
N THR A 6 3.52 15.43 -6.83
CA THR A 6 4.89 15.35 -6.36
C THR A 6 5.37 13.90 -6.41
N LEU A 7 6.68 13.67 -6.50
CA LEU A 7 7.22 12.31 -6.47
C LEU A 7 6.67 11.50 -5.27
N ARG A 8 6.47 12.17 -4.13
CA ARG A 8 5.84 11.59 -2.95
C ARG A 8 4.40 11.12 -3.19
N ASP A 9 3.59 11.90 -3.91
CA ASP A 9 2.20 11.53 -4.21
C ASP A 9 2.12 10.37 -5.21
N ALA A 10 2.96 10.40 -6.25
CA ALA A 10 3.08 9.31 -7.21
C ALA A 10 3.52 7.99 -6.52
N VAL A 11 4.51 8.07 -5.63
CA VAL A 11 4.95 6.93 -4.81
C VAL A 11 3.84 6.45 -3.89
N ASN A 12 3.16 7.36 -3.18
CA ASN A 12 2.03 7.01 -2.31
C ASN A 12 0.91 6.29 -3.09
N GLY A 13 0.60 6.74 -4.31
CA GLY A 13 -0.37 6.08 -5.20
C GLY A 13 0.07 4.67 -5.60
N CYS A 14 1.32 4.52 -6.01
CA CYS A 14 1.91 3.22 -6.36
C CYS A 14 1.92 2.25 -5.17
N GLU A 15 2.31 2.73 -3.98
CA GLU A 15 2.28 1.97 -2.73
C GLU A 15 0.85 1.52 -2.43
N ARG A 16 -0.13 2.43 -2.53
CA ARG A 16 -1.54 2.13 -2.30
C ARG A 16 -2.05 1.03 -3.24
N GLN A 17 -1.77 1.14 -4.54
CA GLN A 17 -2.19 0.15 -5.54
C GLN A 17 -1.53 -1.21 -5.30
N SER A 18 -0.25 -1.23 -4.94
CA SER A 18 0.48 -2.46 -4.64
C SER A 18 -0.12 -3.19 -3.43
N ILE A 19 -0.46 -2.44 -2.37
CA ILE A 19 -1.14 -2.96 -1.19
C ILE A 19 -2.51 -3.56 -1.55
N ILE A 20 -3.33 -2.84 -2.32
CA ILE A 20 -4.66 -3.30 -2.71
C ILE A 20 -4.58 -4.58 -3.53
N GLN A 21 -3.67 -4.64 -4.52
CA GLN A 21 -3.51 -5.83 -5.36
C GLN A 21 -3.05 -7.04 -4.54
N ALA A 22 -2.07 -6.86 -3.65
CA ALA A 22 -1.59 -7.94 -2.79
C ALA A 22 -2.69 -8.43 -1.83
N LEU A 23 -3.49 -7.51 -1.26
CA LEU A 23 -4.63 -7.88 -0.43
C LEU A 23 -5.73 -8.59 -1.22
N ALA A 24 -6.03 -8.16 -2.44
CA ALA A 24 -7.00 -8.81 -3.31
C ALA A 24 -6.56 -10.24 -3.67
N ALA A 25 -5.28 -10.43 -4.01
CA ALA A 25 -4.71 -11.75 -4.32
C ALA A 25 -4.70 -12.70 -3.10
N HIS A 26 -4.63 -12.15 -1.89
CA HIS A 26 -4.52 -12.91 -0.65
C HIS A 26 -5.75 -12.82 0.27
N GLN A 27 -6.92 -12.46 -0.27
CA GLN A 27 -8.19 -12.40 0.48
C GLN A 27 -8.11 -11.56 1.76
N SER A 28 -7.55 -10.36 1.68
CA SER A 28 -7.31 -9.45 2.80
C SER A 28 -6.34 -9.96 3.87
N ASN A 29 -5.56 -11.01 3.56
CA ASN A 29 -4.51 -11.48 4.47
C ASN A 29 -3.28 -10.57 4.38
N TRP A 30 -3.20 -9.64 5.33
CA TRP A 30 -2.11 -8.67 5.46
C TRP A 30 -0.74 -9.30 5.62
N ALA A 31 -0.62 -10.48 6.25
CA ALA A 31 0.67 -11.14 6.43
C ALA A 31 1.19 -11.73 5.10
N GLN A 32 0.29 -12.34 4.31
CA GLN A 32 0.62 -12.85 2.97
C GLN A 32 0.91 -11.70 2.00
N ALA A 33 0.08 -10.65 2.01
CA ALA A 33 0.32 -9.45 1.20
C ALA A 33 1.67 -8.79 1.55
N ALA A 34 2.03 -8.73 2.83
CA ALA A 34 3.32 -8.20 3.26
C ALA A 34 4.49 -9.08 2.77
N ARG A 35 4.37 -10.41 2.86
CA ARG A 35 5.34 -11.35 2.28
C ARG A 35 5.50 -11.16 0.77
N GLN A 36 4.40 -11.01 0.04
CA GLN A 36 4.42 -10.79 -1.41
C GLN A 36 5.12 -9.46 -1.76
N LEU A 37 4.87 -8.41 -0.98
CA LEU A 37 5.48 -7.09 -1.16
C LEU A 37 6.90 -6.98 -0.58
N GLY A 38 7.44 -8.04 0.05
CA GLY A 38 8.76 -8.04 0.66
C GLY A 38 8.89 -7.14 1.90
N VAL A 39 7.77 -6.80 2.55
CA VAL A 39 7.74 -5.94 3.73
C VAL A 39 7.20 -6.68 4.94
N ASN A 40 7.47 -6.15 6.13
CA ASN A 40 6.86 -6.68 7.36
C ASN A 40 5.39 -6.27 7.45
N ALA A 41 4.52 -7.17 7.92
CA ALA A 41 3.08 -6.89 8.07
C ALA A 41 2.80 -5.67 8.96
N SER A 42 3.60 -5.48 10.01
CA SER A 42 3.53 -4.29 10.88
C SER A 42 3.84 -3.00 10.13
N ASN A 43 4.79 -3.03 9.19
CA ASN A 43 5.14 -1.88 8.38
C ASN A 43 4.07 -1.60 7.31
N LEU A 44 3.52 -2.66 6.71
CA LEU A 44 2.40 -2.59 5.78
C LEU A 44 1.17 -1.94 6.42
N HIS A 45 0.83 -2.30 7.67
CA HIS A 45 -0.26 -1.66 8.41
C HIS A 45 -0.02 -0.17 8.67
N LYS A 46 1.21 0.20 9.08
CA LYS A 46 1.58 1.61 9.29
C LYS A 46 1.48 2.39 7.97
N LEU A 47 1.94 1.79 6.87
CA LEU A 47 1.87 2.37 5.55
C LEU A 47 0.41 2.55 5.10
N ALA A 48 -0.43 1.54 5.28
CA ALA A 48 -1.86 1.63 4.96
C ALA A 48 -2.57 2.72 5.77
N ARG A 49 -2.25 2.90 7.06
CA ARG A 49 -2.76 4.02 7.85
C ARG A 49 -2.28 5.37 7.32
N ARG A 50 -0.98 5.50 7.03
CA ARG A 50 -0.39 6.74 6.48
C ARG A 50 -1.01 7.11 5.12
N LEU A 51 -1.35 6.10 4.32
CA LEU A 51 -2.01 6.24 3.03
C LEU A 51 -3.54 6.36 3.14
N GLY A 52 -4.13 6.37 4.35
CA GLY A 52 -5.59 6.48 4.53
C GLY A 52 -6.39 5.26 4.02
N LEU A 53 -5.74 4.11 3.82
CA LEU A 53 -6.39 2.85 3.44
C LEU A 53 -7.00 2.11 4.64
N LYS A 54 -6.56 2.45 5.86
CA LYS A 54 -6.97 1.77 7.09
C LYS A 54 -7.04 2.80 8.21
N ALA A 55 -8.09 2.76 9.03
CA ALA A 55 -8.19 3.50 10.29
C ALA A 55 -7.41 2.77 11.40
#